data_AF-A0A518D6N1-F1
#
_entry.id   AF-A0A518D6N1-F1
#
_cell.length_a   1.000
_cell.length_b   1.000
_cell.length_c   1.000
_cell.angle_alpha   90.00
_cell.angle_beta   90.00
_cell.angle_gamma   90.00
#
_symmetry.space_group_name_H-M   'P 1'
#
loop_
_entity.id
_entity.type
_entity.pdbx_description
1 polymer ?
#
loop_
_entity_poly.entity_id
_entity_poly.type
_entity_poly.pdbx_seq_one_letter_code
_entity_poly.pdbx_strand_id
1 'polypeptide(L)'
;MRDELIAYLLDEQSPDQRRELERRLQRDAALRQELQHLRSCMGFGEESQDAAEGSAEGQPPVGANDAGDPADGQSPSDLGARTLRRIRTGEACASDVLGTDPANRLGIIDAPGRSCPFTLVDTVVTLGVVMALGMMLLPAMVESREASRRLSCQNNLRQLGVACIRYSDNHGGYFPHIRPGENAGFFIVRLAQNGGVDPDELQTWLVCASSPIAAQLRARGACVSTPTTQQLAGLDCHTRALLIDALPNSYAYRFGYWQGGRYVAVRKQPGRSAPLLADKPDRGNGYRSLNHGGYGQNVLNDDLSVSYWLDPWAPYRDDHLFLNKRNEQAAGYGRNDVVLGDSAATPGVAPAVVGDAY
;
A
#
# COMPACT_ATOMS: atom_id res chain seq x y z
N MET A 1 12.47 -31.05 14.65
CA MET A 1 12.85 -31.81 13.43
C MET A 1 12.22 -31.23 12.18
N ARG A 2 10.89 -31.26 11.99
CA ARG A 2 10.26 -30.51 10.88
C ARG A 2 10.61 -29.03 10.91
N ASP A 3 10.63 -28.43 12.09
CA ASP A 3 10.92 -27.02 12.32
C ASP A 3 12.38 -26.66 11.96
N GLU A 4 13.31 -27.60 12.16
CA GLU A 4 14.71 -27.47 11.70
C GLU A 4 14.80 -27.48 10.16
N LEU A 5 13.97 -28.27 9.47
CA LEU A 5 13.94 -28.32 8.01
C LEU A 5 13.23 -27.10 7.41
N ILE A 6 12.18 -26.59 8.07
CA ILE A 6 11.48 -25.37 7.65
C ILE A 6 12.39 -24.15 7.82
N ALA A 7 13.00 -23.95 8.99
CA ALA A 7 13.94 -22.83 9.20
C ALA A 7 15.20 -22.93 8.31
N TYR A 8 15.59 -24.12 7.86
CA TYR A 8 16.63 -24.30 6.84
C TYR A 8 16.15 -23.91 5.43
N LEU A 9 14.89 -24.18 5.07
CA LEU A 9 14.30 -23.75 3.79
C LEU A 9 13.97 -22.24 3.74
N LEU A 10 13.86 -21.57 4.89
CA LEU A 10 13.64 -20.12 5.01
C LEU A 10 14.94 -19.32 5.28
N ASP A 11 16.09 -19.99 5.33
CA ASP A 11 17.42 -19.42 5.63
C ASP A 11 17.57 -18.78 7.03
N GLU A 12 16.65 -19.06 7.97
CA GLU A 12 16.58 -18.46 9.31
C GLU A 12 17.51 -19.11 10.37
N GLN A 13 18.60 -19.78 9.96
CA GLN A 13 19.51 -20.50 10.88
C GLN A 13 20.93 -19.97 10.91
N SER A 14 21.60 -20.19 12.05
CA SER A 14 23.03 -19.85 12.16
C SER A 14 23.91 -20.75 11.28
N PRO A 15 25.07 -20.26 10.80
CA PRO A 15 25.95 -21.01 9.89
C PRO A 15 26.46 -22.37 10.42
N ASP A 16 26.43 -22.57 11.74
CA ASP A 16 26.91 -23.81 12.38
C ASP A 16 25.79 -24.83 12.55
N GLN A 17 24.55 -24.39 12.82
CA GLN A 17 23.35 -25.24 12.78
C GLN A 17 23.13 -25.78 11.37
N ARG A 18 23.22 -24.91 10.35
CA ARG A 18 23.12 -25.28 8.93
C ARG A 18 24.09 -26.43 8.58
N ARG A 19 25.36 -26.27 8.95
CA ARG A 19 26.43 -27.26 8.69
C ARG A 19 26.29 -28.57 9.47
N GLU A 20 25.56 -28.61 10.58
CA GLU A 20 25.20 -29.87 11.26
C GLU A 20 23.99 -30.54 10.58
N LEU A 21 22.99 -29.77 10.16
CA LEU A 21 21.82 -30.30 9.45
C LEU A 21 22.19 -30.87 8.08
N GLU A 22 23.07 -30.21 7.32
CA GLU A 22 23.66 -30.73 6.08
C GLU A 22 24.39 -32.07 6.30
N ARG A 23 25.21 -32.15 7.37
CA ARG A 23 25.91 -33.39 7.78
C ARG A 23 24.97 -34.50 8.27
N ARG A 24 23.73 -34.19 8.65
CA ARG A 24 22.65 -35.16 8.95
C ARG A 24 21.93 -35.60 7.68
N LEU A 25 21.54 -34.66 6.82
CA LEU A 25 20.91 -34.92 5.51
C LEU A 25 21.76 -35.83 4.60
N GLN A 26 23.10 -35.71 4.67
CA GLN A 26 24.01 -36.61 3.94
C GLN A 26 23.95 -38.08 4.41
N ARG A 27 23.59 -38.35 5.68
CA ARG A 27 23.58 -39.70 6.27
C ARG A 27 22.19 -40.33 6.29
N ASP A 28 21.16 -39.51 6.47
CA ASP A 28 19.78 -39.95 6.64
C ASP A 28 19.00 -39.85 5.31
N ALA A 29 18.38 -40.95 4.88
CA ALA A 29 17.55 -40.98 3.68
C ALA A 29 16.11 -40.52 3.93
N ALA A 30 15.56 -40.77 5.13
CA ALA A 30 14.21 -40.33 5.49
C ALA A 30 14.18 -38.81 5.70
N LEU A 31 15.21 -38.24 6.32
CA LEU A 31 15.34 -36.79 6.50
C LEU A 31 15.39 -36.02 5.16
N ARG A 32 15.96 -36.64 4.10
CA ARG A 32 15.94 -36.10 2.73
C ARG A 32 14.56 -36.19 2.07
N GLN A 33 13.83 -37.28 2.27
CA GLN A 33 12.45 -37.42 1.78
C GLN A 33 11.51 -36.40 2.46
N GLU A 34 11.64 -36.19 3.77
CA GLU A 34 10.90 -35.15 4.50
C GLU A 34 11.23 -33.74 3.97
N LEU A 35 12.52 -33.45 3.69
CA LEU A 35 12.93 -32.18 3.09
C LEU A 35 12.35 -31.97 1.68
N GLN A 36 12.37 -33.00 0.82
CA GLN A 36 11.76 -32.95 -0.52
C GLN A 36 10.24 -32.76 -0.45
N HIS A 37 9.57 -33.43 0.50
CA HIS A 37 8.14 -33.26 0.74
C HIS A 37 7.82 -31.81 1.16
N LEU A 38 8.53 -31.26 2.14
CA LEU A 38 8.38 -29.85 2.56
C LEU A 38 8.66 -28.87 1.41
N ARG A 39 9.69 -29.14 0.59
CA ARG A 39 10.03 -28.34 -0.60
C ARG A 39 8.86 -28.30 -1.60
N SER A 40 8.23 -29.45 -1.86
CA SER A 40 7.05 -29.56 -2.74
C SER A 40 5.82 -28.83 -2.19
N CYS A 41 5.55 -28.93 -0.88
CA CYS A 41 4.41 -28.27 -0.25
C CYS A 41 4.54 -26.73 -0.18
N MET A 42 5.76 -26.19 -0.20
CA MET A 42 6.01 -24.75 -0.19
C MET A 42 6.32 -24.16 -1.57
N GLY A 43 6.20 -24.96 -2.64
CA GLY A 43 6.33 -24.47 -4.03
C GLY A 43 7.75 -24.11 -4.48
N PHE A 44 8.78 -24.49 -3.70
CA PHE A 44 10.18 -24.23 -4.04
C PHE A 44 10.65 -25.17 -5.16
N GLY A 45 10.49 -24.76 -6.42
CA GLY A 45 11.04 -25.47 -7.58
C GLY A 45 12.54 -25.76 -7.43
N GLU A 46 13.03 -26.79 -8.11
CA GLU A 46 14.46 -27.13 -8.10
C GLU A 46 15.23 -26.15 -8.98
N GLU A 47 15.91 -25.19 -8.35
CA GLU A 47 16.92 -24.37 -9.01
C GLU A 47 18.11 -25.26 -9.41
N SER A 48 18.08 -25.73 -10.66
CA SER A 48 19.20 -26.42 -11.28
C SER A 48 20.37 -25.46 -11.46
N GLN A 49 21.41 -25.63 -10.66
CA GLN A 49 22.71 -25.02 -10.92
C GLN A 49 23.35 -25.65 -12.16
N ASP A 50 23.28 -24.97 -13.30
CA ASP A 50 24.29 -25.03 -14.35
C ASP A 50 24.20 -23.77 -15.21
N ALA A 51 25.35 -23.12 -15.45
CA ALA A 51 25.42 -21.85 -16.16
C ALA A 51 26.50 -21.90 -17.24
N ALA A 52 26.08 -21.99 -18.51
CA ALA A 52 26.96 -21.91 -19.66
C ALA A 52 26.26 -21.23 -20.86
N GLU A 53 26.86 -20.12 -21.29
CA GLU A 53 26.98 -19.56 -22.65
C GLU A 53 26.04 -20.08 -23.78
N GLY A 54 25.35 -19.15 -24.45
CA GLY A 54 24.69 -19.43 -25.74
C GLY A 54 23.93 -18.22 -26.29
N SER A 55 24.26 -17.79 -27.51
CA SER A 55 23.63 -16.65 -28.19
C SER A 55 22.78 -17.07 -29.39
N ALA A 56 21.96 -16.12 -29.85
CA ALA A 56 21.35 -16.00 -31.18
C ALA A 56 19.95 -16.58 -31.43
N GLU A 57 19.24 -15.78 -32.22
CA GLU A 57 17.92 -15.91 -32.83
C GLU A 57 17.61 -17.25 -33.51
N GLY A 58 16.34 -17.68 -33.47
CA GLY A 58 15.85 -18.82 -34.26
C GLY A 58 14.33 -18.94 -34.31
N GLN A 59 13.75 -18.87 -35.51
CA GLN A 59 12.32 -19.12 -35.77
C GLN A 59 11.99 -20.62 -35.53
N PRO A 60 10.88 -21.00 -34.87
CA PRO A 60 10.53 -22.42 -34.71
C PRO A 60 10.01 -23.06 -36.02
N PRO A 61 10.52 -24.23 -36.43
CA PRO A 61 9.98 -25.01 -37.56
C PRO A 61 8.78 -25.88 -37.15
N VAL A 62 8.20 -26.59 -38.13
CA VAL A 62 6.92 -27.32 -38.02
C VAL A 62 7.11 -28.82 -38.28
N GLY A 63 6.40 -29.67 -37.53
CA GLY A 63 6.27 -31.13 -37.74
C GLY A 63 6.96 -31.96 -36.65
N ALA A 64 6.34 -32.98 -36.04
CA ALA A 64 5.67 -34.19 -36.59
C ALA A 64 6.68 -35.35 -36.79
N ASN A 65 6.57 -36.52 -36.15
CA ASN A 65 5.73 -36.98 -35.01
C ASN A 65 6.69 -37.70 -34.00
N ASP A 66 6.51 -38.89 -33.38
CA ASP A 66 5.46 -39.92 -33.09
C ASP A 66 6.08 -40.79 -31.96
N ALA A 67 5.41 -41.42 -30.98
CA ALA A 67 4.05 -41.31 -30.42
C ALA A 67 4.06 -41.96 -29.01
N GLY A 68 3.15 -41.57 -28.09
CA GLY A 68 3.06 -42.20 -26.76
C GLY A 68 2.26 -41.42 -25.72
N ASP A 69 0.95 -41.65 -25.67
CA ASP A 69 0.01 -41.14 -24.66
C ASP A 69 0.04 -42.04 -23.39
N PRO A 70 -0.28 -41.57 -22.16
CA PRO A 70 -1.54 -40.89 -21.89
C PRO A 70 -1.47 -39.60 -21.04
N ALA A 71 -2.15 -38.56 -21.54
CA ALA A 71 -3.02 -37.62 -20.82
C ALA A 71 -2.39 -36.60 -19.81
N ASP A 72 -2.92 -35.38 -19.71
CA ASP A 72 -3.61 -34.54 -20.72
C ASP A 72 -3.52 -33.08 -20.22
N GLY A 73 -3.22 -32.11 -21.09
CA GLY A 73 -2.83 -30.78 -20.59
C GLY A 73 -2.55 -29.67 -21.60
N GLN A 74 -2.80 -29.88 -22.90
CA GLN A 74 -2.68 -28.83 -23.91
C GLN A 74 -4.02 -28.56 -24.58
N SER A 75 -4.49 -27.31 -24.49
CA SER A 75 -5.75 -26.88 -25.10
C SER A 75 -5.78 -27.17 -26.61
N PRO A 76 -6.78 -27.89 -27.14
CA PRO A 76 -6.82 -28.28 -28.55
C PRO A 76 -6.69 -27.09 -29.50
N SER A 77 -5.71 -27.10 -30.40
CA SER A 77 -5.39 -25.99 -31.31
C SER A 77 -6.54 -25.60 -32.25
N ASP A 78 -7.45 -26.53 -32.56
CA ASP A 78 -8.63 -26.34 -33.40
C ASP A 78 -9.84 -25.68 -32.68
N LEU A 79 -9.73 -25.32 -31.39
CA LEU A 79 -10.85 -24.80 -30.60
C LEU A 79 -11.47 -23.53 -31.21
N GLY A 80 -10.64 -22.62 -31.72
CA GLY A 80 -11.08 -21.37 -32.34
C GLY A 80 -11.83 -21.59 -33.65
N ALA A 81 -11.32 -22.44 -34.53
CA ALA A 81 -11.96 -22.75 -35.81
C ALA A 81 -13.25 -23.56 -35.63
N ARG A 82 -13.30 -24.51 -34.68
CA ARG A 82 -14.54 -25.22 -34.30
C ARG A 82 -15.60 -24.28 -33.74
N THR A 83 -15.20 -23.29 -32.93
CA THR A 83 -16.12 -22.28 -32.39
C THR A 83 -16.67 -21.37 -33.49
N LEU A 84 -15.80 -20.84 -34.36
CA LEU A 84 -16.21 -20.03 -35.51
C LEU A 84 -17.05 -20.82 -36.52
N ARG A 85 -16.79 -22.11 -36.71
CA ARG A 85 -17.64 -23.00 -37.52
C ARG A 85 -19.04 -23.07 -36.94
N ARG A 86 -19.20 -23.41 -35.66
CA ARG A 86 -20.51 -23.49 -34.98
C ARG A 86 -21.32 -22.19 -35.06
N ILE A 87 -20.65 -21.03 -34.95
CA ILE A 87 -21.30 -19.72 -35.11
C ILE A 87 -21.78 -19.51 -36.56
N ARG A 88 -21.00 -19.94 -37.57
CA ARG A 88 -21.38 -19.83 -38.99
C ARG A 88 -22.43 -20.85 -39.46
N THR A 89 -22.45 -22.05 -38.89
CA THR A 89 -23.41 -23.11 -39.24
C THR A 89 -24.73 -23.01 -38.47
N GLY A 90 -24.78 -22.19 -37.41
CA GLY A 90 -25.93 -22.10 -36.51
C GLY A 90 -26.01 -23.25 -35.50
N GLU A 91 -24.97 -24.08 -35.37
CA GLU A 91 -24.88 -25.22 -34.43
C GLU A 91 -24.67 -24.79 -32.96
N ALA A 92 -25.11 -23.58 -32.60
CA ALA A 92 -25.14 -23.09 -31.23
C ALA A 92 -26.50 -23.43 -30.59
N CYS A 93 -26.48 -24.30 -29.57
CA CYS A 93 -27.64 -24.70 -28.77
C CYS A 93 -28.73 -25.54 -29.48
N ALA A 94 -28.33 -26.69 -30.02
CA ALA A 94 -29.19 -27.87 -30.11
C ALA A 94 -28.77 -28.90 -29.03
N SER A 95 -29.09 -28.58 -27.77
CA SER A 95 -28.93 -29.46 -26.60
C SER A 95 -30.28 -29.59 -25.91
N ASP A 96 -30.67 -30.82 -25.55
CA ASP A 96 -32.04 -31.23 -25.17
C ASP A 96 -32.53 -30.69 -23.80
N VAL A 97 -32.64 -29.36 -23.69
CA VAL A 97 -33.02 -28.64 -22.45
C VAL A 97 -34.24 -27.72 -22.67
N LEU A 98 -34.65 -27.47 -23.92
CA LEU A 98 -35.92 -26.80 -24.23
C LEU A 98 -36.97 -27.85 -24.61
N GLY A 99 -37.82 -28.20 -23.65
CA GLY A 99 -39.07 -28.90 -23.93
C GLY A 99 -39.93 -28.08 -24.90
N THR A 100 -40.65 -28.75 -25.80
CA THR A 100 -41.36 -28.14 -26.93
C THR A 100 -42.66 -27.41 -26.55
N ASP A 101 -42.81 -27.02 -25.29
CA ASP A 101 -43.98 -26.29 -24.79
C ASP A 101 -43.66 -24.77 -24.76
N PRO A 102 -44.37 -23.93 -25.53
CA PRO A 102 -44.13 -22.48 -25.56
C PRO A 102 -44.44 -21.78 -24.23
N ALA A 103 -45.12 -22.42 -23.28
CA ALA A 103 -45.46 -21.82 -21.98
C ALA A 103 -44.26 -21.70 -21.02
N ASN A 104 -43.26 -22.60 -21.09
CA ASN A 104 -42.23 -22.71 -20.04
C ASN A 104 -40.80 -22.42 -20.53
N ARG A 105 -40.52 -21.14 -20.83
CA ARG A 105 -39.22 -20.66 -21.34
C ARG A 105 -38.21 -20.20 -20.28
N LEU A 106 -38.55 -20.34 -18.98
CA LEU A 106 -37.63 -20.08 -17.88
C LEU A 106 -37.36 -21.40 -17.16
N GLY A 107 -36.18 -21.99 -17.42
CA GLY A 107 -35.80 -23.32 -16.95
C GLY A 107 -35.56 -23.41 -15.43
N ILE A 108 -36.64 -23.32 -14.66
CA ILE A 108 -36.69 -23.89 -13.30
C ILE A 108 -36.73 -25.41 -13.48
N ILE A 109 -35.84 -26.12 -12.77
CA ILE A 109 -35.80 -27.59 -12.81
C ILE A 109 -37.00 -28.11 -12.02
N ASP A 110 -38.10 -28.35 -12.72
CA ASP A 110 -39.35 -28.89 -12.16
C ASP A 110 -39.24 -30.39 -11.90
N ALA A 111 -38.28 -30.76 -11.05
CA ALA A 111 -38.27 -32.07 -10.41
C ALA A 111 -39.53 -32.18 -9.54
N PRO A 112 -40.11 -33.39 -9.37
CA PRO A 112 -41.26 -33.62 -8.49
C PRO A 112 -40.85 -33.59 -7.00
N GLY A 113 -40.20 -32.50 -6.58
CA GLY A 113 -40.00 -32.16 -5.19
C GLY A 113 -41.36 -31.93 -4.54
N ARG A 114 -41.57 -32.52 -3.36
CA ARG A 114 -42.76 -32.25 -2.55
C ARG A 114 -42.82 -30.75 -2.25
N SER A 115 -43.75 -30.05 -2.89
CA SER A 115 -44.11 -28.67 -2.56
C SER A 115 -44.83 -28.63 -1.21
N CYS A 116 -44.07 -28.81 -0.13
CA CYS A 116 -44.51 -28.49 1.22
C CYS A 116 -45.02 -27.05 1.20
N PRO A 117 -46.32 -26.79 1.48
CA PRO A 117 -46.88 -25.45 1.36
C PRO A 117 -46.24 -24.55 2.42
N PHE A 118 -45.36 -23.66 1.96
CA PHE A 118 -44.58 -22.76 2.80
C PHE A 118 -45.53 -21.88 3.62
N THR A 119 -45.51 -22.00 4.95
CA THR A 119 -46.52 -21.32 5.77
C THR A 119 -46.15 -19.85 5.94
N LEU A 120 -47.16 -19.02 6.25
CA LEU A 120 -46.90 -17.63 6.66
C LEU A 120 -45.98 -17.55 7.89
N VAL A 121 -46.01 -18.58 8.76
CA VAL A 121 -45.14 -18.67 9.94
C VAL A 121 -43.69 -18.91 9.53
N ASP A 122 -43.42 -19.82 8.59
CA ASP A 122 -42.06 -20.11 8.11
C ASP A 122 -41.38 -18.87 7.51
N THR A 123 -42.14 -18.10 6.72
CA THR A 123 -41.66 -16.83 6.14
C THR A 123 -41.36 -15.78 7.22
N VAL A 124 -42.25 -15.62 8.20
CA VAL A 124 -42.08 -14.66 9.30
C VAL A 124 -40.91 -15.03 10.21
N VAL A 125 -40.75 -16.31 10.55
CA VAL A 125 -39.62 -16.80 11.37
C VAL A 125 -38.30 -16.64 10.61
N THR A 126 -38.27 -17.02 9.33
CA THR A 126 -37.06 -16.89 8.49
C THR A 126 -36.63 -15.42 8.34
N LEU A 127 -37.58 -14.52 8.03
CA LEU A 127 -37.30 -13.09 7.96
C LEU A 127 -36.86 -12.53 9.32
N GLY A 128 -37.48 -12.97 10.42
CA GLY A 128 -37.10 -12.59 11.78
C GLY A 128 -35.65 -12.97 12.11
N VAL A 129 -35.22 -14.19 11.77
CA VAL A 129 -33.83 -14.65 11.95
C VAL A 129 -32.87 -13.85 11.07
N VAL A 130 -33.19 -13.62 9.79
CA VAL A 130 -32.35 -12.82 8.88
C VAL A 130 -32.22 -11.37 9.36
N MET A 131 -33.29 -10.76 9.88
CA MET A 131 -33.25 -9.41 10.44
C MET A 131 -32.44 -9.34 11.74
N ALA A 132 -32.58 -10.32 12.64
CA ALA A 132 -31.81 -10.39 13.88
C ALA A 132 -30.30 -10.54 13.60
N LEU A 133 -29.93 -11.44 12.68
CA LEU A 133 -28.54 -11.58 12.21
C LEU A 133 -28.06 -10.29 11.53
N GLY A 134 -28.86 -9.68 10.66
CA GLY A 134 -28.54 -8.43 9.98
C GLY A 134 -28.21 -7.28 10.94
N MET A 135 -28.98 -7.14 12.02
CA MET A 135 -28.73 -6.14 13.08
C MET A 135 -27.40 -6.35 13.81
N MET A 136 -26.96 -7.60 13.98
CA MET A 136 -25.66 -7.91 14.59
C MET A 136 -24.48 -7.76 13.61
N LEU A 137 -24.67 -8.13 12.34
CA LEU A 137 -23.60 -8.14 11.32
C LEU A 137 -23.29 -6.74 10.78
N LEU A 138 -24.30 -5.89 10.58
CA LEU A 138 -24.13 -4.54 10.00
C LEU A 138 -23.09 -3.65 10.73
N PRO A 139 -23.14 -3.45 12.07
CA PRO A 139 -22.16 -2.60 12.74
C PRO A 139 -20.72 -3.13 12.62
N ALA A 140 -20.53 -4.45 12.79
CA ALA A 140 -19.22 -5.09 12.67
C ALA A 140 -18.61 -4.93 11.27
N MET A 141 -19.43 -4.94 10.20
CA MET A 141 -18.98 -4.68 8.84
C MET A 141 -18.51 -3.24 8.62
N VAL A 142 -19.06 -2.25 9.34
CA VAL A 142 -18.61 -0.84 9.25
C VAL A 142 -17.25 -0.68 9.94
N GLU A 143 -17.12 -1.17 11.17
CA GLU A 143 -15.87 -1.11 11.94
C GLU A 143 -14.72 -1.80 11.22
N SER A 144 -14.95 -3.01 10.69
CA SER A 144 -13.97 -3.76 9.89
C SER A 144 -13.49 -2.98 8.65
N ARG A 145 -14.40 -2.28 7.96
CA ARG A 145 -14.06 -1.43 6.80
C ARG A 145 -13.26 -0.19 7.21
N GLU A 146 -13.56 0.42 8.35
CA GLU A 146 -12.75 1.53 8.87
C GLU A 146 -11.34 1.09 9.29
N ALA A 147 -11.22 -0.03 10.02
CA ALA A 147 -9.93 -0.61 10.37
C ALA A 147 -9.09 -0.91 9.12
N SER A 148 -9.70 -1.52 8.10
CA SER A 148 -9.05 -1.79 6.82
C SER A 148 -8.54 -0.52 6.11
N ARG A 149 -9.33 0.57 6.12
CA ARG A 149 -8.88 1.86 5.55
C ARG A 149 -7.78 2.53 6.38
N ARG A 150 -7.83 2.43 7.71
CA ARG A 150 -6.76 2.94 8.60
C ARG A 150 -5.45 2.19 8.32
N LEU A 151 -5.49 0.85 8.22
CA LEU A 151 -4.33 0.04 7.80
C LEU A 151 -3.80 0.43 6.41
N SER A 152 -4.68 0.73 5.45
CA SER A 152 -4.27 1.25 4.13
C SER A 152 -3.57 2.61 4.22
N CYS A 153 -4.09 3.59 4.97
CA CYS A 153 -3.41 4.88 5.14
C CYS A 153 -2.06 4.75 5.88
N GLN A 154 -1.96 3.83 6.84
CA GLN A 154 -0.67 3.48 7.46
C GLN A 154 0.31 2.84 6.48
N ASN A 155 -0.17 2.00 5.57
CA ASN A 155 0.68 1.39 4.54
C ASN A 155 1.20 2.45 3.56
N ASN A 156 0.34 3.36 3.09
CA ASN A 156 0.75 4.51 2.27
C ASN A 156 1.84 5.34 2.97
N LEU A 157 1.69 5.62 4.27
CA LEU A 157 2.72 6.28 5.07
C LEU A 157 4.01 5.47 5.18
N ARG A 158 3.96 4.14 5.38
CA ARG A 158 5.17 3.30 5.38
C ARG A 158 5.90 3.36 4.04
N GLN A 159 5.19 3.33 2.91
CA GLN A 159 5.80 3.43 1.58
C GLN A 159 6.41 4.81 1.32
N LEU A 160 5.73 5.89 1.71
CA LEU A 160 6.31 7.25 1.74
C LEU A 160 7.56 7.32 2.63
N GLY A 161 7.56 6.59 3.75
CA GLY A 161 8.72 6.43 4.63
C GLY A 161 9.88 5.71 3.94
N VAL A 162 9.65 4.57 3.31
CA VAL A 162 10.67 3.82 2.54
C VAL A 162 11.27 4.70 1.44
N ALA A 163 10.44 5.46 0.72
CA ALA A 163 10.90 6.46 -0.24
C ALA A 163 11.76 7.56 0.42
N CYS A 164 11.37 8.07 1.58
CA CYS A 164 12.15 9.05 2.33
C CYS A 164 13.49 8.48 2.82
N ILE A 165 13.56 7.19 3.13
CA ILE A 165 14.80 6.49 3.47
C ILE A 165 15.70 6.33 2.25
N ARG A 166 15.17 5.86 1.10
CA ARG A 166 15.91 5.82 -0.18
C ARG A 166 16.47 7.19 -0.58
N TYR A 167 15.65 8.24 -0.46
CA TYR A 167 16.11 9.62 -0.62
C TYR A 167 17.25 9.94 0.37
N SER A 168 17.05 9.66 1.66
CA SER A 168 18.01 9.95 2.73
C SER A 168 19.37 9.33 2.46
N ASP A 169 19.41 8.04 2.13
CA ASP A 169 20.64 7.30 1.90
C ASP A 169 21.39 7.83 0.65
N ASN A 170 20.66 8.21 -0.41
CA ASN A 170 21.22 8.89 -1.59
C ASN A 170 21.68 10.35 -1.34
N HIS A 171 21.18 11.01 -0.29
CA HIS A 171 21.48 12.43 0.02
C HIS A 171 22.25 12.59 1.34
N GLY A 172 23.18 11.66 1.64
CA GLY A 172 24.09 11.77 2.79
C GLY A 172 23.42 11.67 4.17
N GLY A 173 22.24 11.04 4.23
CA GLY A 173 21.40 10.91 5.42
C GLY A 173 20.38 12.05 5.62
N TYR A 174 20.27 13.00 4.70
CA TYR A 174 19.29 14.09 4.79
C TYR A 174 17.96 13.71 4.13
N PHE A 175 16.87 13.86 4.88
CA PHE A 175 15.52 13.70 4.32
C PHE A 175 15.18 14.84 3.33
N PRO A 176 14.10 14.70 2.51
CA PRO A 176 13.61 15.80 1.71
C PRO A 176 13.36 17.02 2.59
N HIS A 177 14.04 18.13 2.32
CA HIS A 177 13.98 19.32 3.16
C HIS A 177 13.24 20.45 2.44
N ILE A 178 12.37 21.13 3.17
CA ILE A 178 11.67 22.34 2.71
C ILE A 178 12.58 23.52 3.03
N ARG A 179 12.96 24.35 2.06
CA ARG A 179 13.81 25.53 2.33
C ARG A 179 12.99 26.70 2.89
N PRO A 180 13.60 27.65 3.61
CA PRO A 180 12.96 28.94 3.89
C PRO A 180 12.52 29.60 2.58
N GLY A 181 11.26 30.01 2.48
CA GLY A 181 10.64 30.51 1.25
C GLY A 181 10.02 29.43 0.34
N GLU A 182 10.09 28.14 0.69
CA GLU A 182 9.32 27.06 0.07
C GLU A 182 8.14 26.65 0.98
N ASN A 183 6.98 26.33 0.38
CA ASN A 183 5.85 25.71 1.09
C ASN A 183 6.09 24.21 1.29
N ALA A 184 5.49 23.58 2.30
CA ALA A 184 5.82 22.20 2.68
C ALA A 184 5.53 21.16 1.59
N GLY A 185 4.62 21.43 0.65
CA GLY A 185 4.36 20.57 -0.52
C GLY A 185 5.60 20.32 -1.40
N PHE A 186 6.63 21.17 -1.34
CA PHE A 186 7.92 20.90 -1.99
C PHE A 186 8.61 19.62 -1.50
N PHE A 187 8.29 19.13 -0.30
CA PHE A 187 8.78 17.85 0.22
C PHE A 187 8.48 16.70 -0.76
N ILE A 188 7.23 16.63 -1.23
CA ILE A 188 6.77 15.61 -2.18
C ILE A 188 7.34 15.82 -3.57
N VAL A 189 7.45 17.06 -4.04
CA VAL A 189 8.09 17.39 -5.32
C VAL A 189 9.54 16.87 -5.35
N ARG A 190 10.29 17.06 -4.26
CA ARG A 190 11.67 16.56 -4.11
C ARG A 190 11.74 15.05 -3.99
N LEU A 191 10.78 14.43 -3.30
CA LEU A 191 10.68 12.98 -3.12
C LEU A 191 10.38 12.28 -4.46
N ALA A 192 9.45 12.80 -5.25
CA ALA A 192 9.12 12.31 -6.59
C ALA A 192 10.34 12.30 -7.53
N GLN A 193 11.17 13.35 -7.43
CA GLN A 193 12.28 13.57 -8.36
C GLN A 193 13.55 12.80 -7.99
N ASN A 194 13.80 12.51 -6.70
CA ASN A 194 15.09 11.96 -6.26
C ASN A 194 14.96 10.82 -5.22
N GLY A 195 13.73 10.36 -4.91
CA GLY A 195 13.47 9.29 -3.93
C GLY A 195 13.49 7.87 -4.49
N GLY A 196 13.58 7.69 -5.82
CA GLY A 196 13.54 6.37 -6.45
C GLY A 196 12.19 5.67 -6.24
N VAL A 197 11.11 6.34 -6.66
CA VAL A 197 9.71 5.89 -6.60
C VAL A 197 9.09 6.12 -7.97
N ASP A 198 8.20 5.23 -8.39
CA ASP A 198 7.42 5.45 -9.61
C ASP A 198 6.40 6.60 -9.39
N PRO A 199 6.20 7.51 -10.38
CA PRO A 199 5.21 8.58 -10.25
C PRO A 199 3.79 8.10 -9.93
N ASP A 200 3.34 6.96 -10.45
CA ASP A 200 1.97 6.46 -10.28
C ASP A 200 1.79 5.72 -8.93
N GLU A 201 2.84 5.05 -8.45
CA GLU A 201 2.92 4.59 -7.05
C GLU A 201 2.78 5.76 -6.07
N LEU A 202 3.54 6.85 -6.31
CA LEU A 202 3.52 8.01 -5.45
C LEU A 202 2.15 8.70 -5.45
N GLN A 203 1.53 8.87 -6.61
CA GLN A 203 0.15 9.40 -6.72
C GLN A 203 -0.85 8.59 -5.89
N THR A 204 -0.70 7.27 -5.87
CA THR A 204 -1.54 6.36 -5.07
C THR A 204 -1.31 6.54 -3.56
N TRP A 205 -0.06 6.76 -3.13
CA TRP A 205 0.24 6.90 -1.70
C TRP A 205 -0.07 8.28 -1.14
N LEU A 206 -0.02 9.35 -1.95
CA LEU A 206 -0.23 10.75 -1.53
C LEU A 206 -1.61 11.08 -0.95
N VAL A 207 -2.58 10.18 -1.13
CA VAL A 207 -3.94 10.33 -0.66
C VAL A 207 -4.28 9.21 0.33
N CYS A 208 -4.66 9.57 1.56
CA CYS A 208 -5.21 8.61 2.51
C CYS A 208 -6.62 8.21 2.05
N ALA A 209 -6.88 6.91 1.90
CA ALA A 209 -8.14 6.34 1.41
C ALA A 209 -9.41 6.76 2.20
N SER A 210 -9.26 7.13 3.48
CA SER A 210 -10.36 7.65 4.32
C SER A 210 -10.59 9.16 4.20
N SER A 211 -9.69 9.91 3.55
CA SER A 211 -9.77 11.37 3.50
C SER A 211 -10.98 11.90 2.69
N PRO A 212 -11.49 13.10 3.03
CA PRO A 212 -12.53 13.75 2.22
C PRO A 212 -12.11 13.95 0.76
N ILE A 213 -10.83 14.21 0.52
CA ILE A 213 -10.30 14.43 -0.83
C ILE A 213 -10.23 13.12 -1.64
N ALA A 214 -9.97 11.98 -0.99
CA ALA A 214 -10.11 10.66 -1.62
C ALA A 214 -11.55 10.36 -2.07
N ALA A 215 -12.57 10.87 -1.36
CA ALA A 215 -13.96 10.73 -1.78
C ALA A 215 -14.28 11.61 -2.99
N GLN A 216 -13.80 12.86 -3.02
CA GLN A 216 -13.98 13.79 -4.14
C GLN A 216 -13.28 13.30 -5.42
N LEU A 217 -12.05 12.80 -5.31
CA LEU A 217 -11.27 12.26 -6.43
C LEU A 217 -11.96 11.03 -7.05
N ARG A 218 -12.39 10.06 -6.22
CA ARG A 218 -13.15 8.89 -6.68
C ARG A 218 -14.48 9.27 -7.34
N ALA A 219 -15.21 10.25 -6.80
CA ALA A 219 -16.47 10.73 -7.37
C ALA A 219 -16.29 11.44 -8.73
N ARG A 220 -15.07 11.90 -9.06
CA ARG A 220 -14.73 12.55 -10.33
C ARG A 220 -13.95 11.66 -11.31
N GLY A 221 -13.57 10.45 -10.90
CA GLY A 221 -12.65 9.59 -11.67
C GLY A 221 -11.25 10.21 -11.86
N ALA A 222 -10.84 11.12 -10.96
CA ALA A 222 -9.61 11.90 -11.10
C ALA A 222 -8.48 11.36 -10.22
N CYS A 223 -7.26 11.33 -10.76
CA CYS A 223 -6.03 11.15 -9.99
C CYS A 223 -5.48 12.49 -9.48
N VAL A 224 -4.60 12.40 -8.48
CA VAL A 224 -3.64 13.47 -8.16
C VAL A 224 -2.48 13.33 -9.12
N SER A 225 -1.83 14.42 -9.55
CA SER A 225 -0.56 14.34 -10.28
C SER A 225 0.44 15.34 -9.69
N THR A 226 1.69 14.90 -9.50
CA THR A 226 2.76 15.76 -8.95
C THR A 226 3.48 16.50 -10.09
N PRO A 227 3.56 17.84 -10.06
CA PRO A 227 4.21 18.60 -11.13
C PRO A 227 5.71 18.33 -11.19
N THR A 228 6.21 18.12 -12.40
CA THR A 228 7.63 17.87 -12.68
C THR A 228 8.50 19.11 -12.45
N THR A 229 9.81 18.91 -12.30
CA THR A 229 10.81 19.99 -12.29
C THR A 229 10.64 20.93 -13.48
N GLN A 230 10.41 20.37 -14.68
CA GLN A 230 10.26 21.14 -15.92
C GLN A 230 9.01 22.04 -15.90
N GLN A 231 7.87 21.52 -15.43
CA GLN A 231 6.64 22.30 -15.26
C GLN A 231 6.78 23.41 -14.21
N LEU A 232 7.55 23.18 -13.14
CA LEU A 232 7.77 24.16 -12.08
C LEU A 232 8.85 25.22 -12.42
N ALA A 233 9.84 24.86 -13.24
CA ALA A 233 10.98 25.72 -13.55
C ALA A 233 10.60 26.99 -14.34
N GLY A 234 9.60 26.88 -15.23
CA GLY A 234 9.10 28.02 -16.02
C GLY A 234 8.17 28.97 -15.28
N LEU A 235 7.77 28.64 -14.04
CA LEU A 235 6.87 29.47 -13.23
C LEU A 235 7.66 30.43 -12.34
N ASP A 236 7.10 31.61 -12.08
CA ASP A 236 7.59 32.52 -11.03
C ASP A 236 7.40 31.91 -9.62
N CYS A 237 8.01 32.52 -8.60
CA CYS A 237 7.97 31.98 -7.24
C CYS A 237 6.56 31.94 -6.62
N HIS A 238 5.68 32.87 -6.98
CA HIS A 238 4.32 32.97 -6.42
C HIS A 238 3.39 31.95 -7.08
N THR A 239 3.34 31.90 -8.42
CA THR A 239 2.54 30.90 -9.15
C THR A 239 3.01 29.47 -8.85
N ARG A 240 4.32 29.25 -8.69
CA ARG A 240 4.87 27.95 -8.29
C ARG A 240 4.44 27.56 -6.87
N ALA A 241 4.41 28.50 -5.93
CA ALA A 241 3.92 28.24 -4.57
C ALA A 241 2.41 27.95 -4.55
N LEU A 242 1.60 28.72 -5.29
CA LEU A 242 0.16 28.50 -5.43
C LEU A 242 -0.16 27.12 -6.04
N LEU A 243 0.57 26.69 -7.08
CA LEU A 243 0.38 25.37 -7.69
C LEU A 243 0.73 24.23 -6.73
N ILE A 244 1.71 24.42 -5.85
CA ILE A 244 2.16 23.42 -4.86
C ILE A 244 1.23 23.38 -3.63
N ASP A 245 0.68 24.53 -3.22
CA ASP A 245 -0.35 24.62 -2.18
C ASP A 245 -1.66 23.96 -2.64
N ALA A 246 -2.04 24.17 -3.91
CA ALA A 246 -3.19 23.55 -4.54
C ALA A 246 -3.06 22.02 -4.76
N LEU A 247 -1.93 21.39 -4.42
CA LEU A 247 -1.77 19.94 -4.58
C LEU A 247 -2.69 19.18 -3.61
N PRO A 248 -3.61 18.33 -4.11
CA PRO A 248 -4.53 17.57 -3.28
C PRO A 248 -3.79 16.40 -2.59
N ASN A 249 -3.15 16.66 -1.46
CA ASN A 249 -2.41 15.67 -0.69
C ASN A 249 -2.91 15.59 0.76
N SER A 250 -2.79 14.39 1.34
CA SER A 250 -3.40 14.04 2.63
C SER A 250 -2.48 14.24 3.84
N TYR A 251 -1.27 14.77 3.69
CA TYR A 251 -0.23 14.68 4.72
C TYR A 251 0.39 16.03 5.10
N ALA A 252 1.07 16.01 6.25
CA ALA A 252 1.96 17.07 6.72
C ALA A 252 3.40 16.53 6.82
N TYR A 253 4.38 17.42 6.63
CA TYR A 253 5.78 17.10 6.39
C TYR A 253 6.67 17.83 7.39
N ARG A 254 7.65 17.13 7.96
CA ARG A 254 8.53 17.67 9.00
C ARG A 254 9.42 18.79 8.46
N PHE A 255 9.40 19.94 9.13
CA PHE A 255 10.35 21.02 8.88
C PHE A 255 11.74 20.73 9.45
N GLY A 256 12.76 21.41 8.92
CA GLY A 256 14.00 21.68 9.66
C GLY A 256 13.77 22.61 10.86
N TYR A 257 14.86 22.98 11.52
CA TYR A 257 14.84 23.84 12.71
C TYR A 257 15.86 24.98 12.62
N TRP A 258 15.60 26.06 13.33
CA TRP A 258 16.53 27.18 13.48
C TRP A 258 17.53 26.89 14.60
N GLN A 259 18.83 27.09 14.33
CA GLN A 259 19.91 27.02 15.32
C GLN A 259 20.97 28.07 14.99
N GLY A 260 21.25 29.00 15.92
CA GLY A 260 22.24 30.08 15.73
C GLY A 260 21.96 30.95 14.49
N GLY A 261 20.70 31.29 14.25
CA GLY A 261 20.25 32.04 13.06
C GLY A 261 20.29 31.26 11.74
N ARG A 262 20.79 30.02 11.70
CA ARG A 262 20.86 29.18 10.51
C ARG A 262 19.71 28.16 10.48
N TYR A 263 19.21 27.88 9.29
CA TYR A 263 18.24 26.81 9.06
C TYR A 263 18.96 25.47 8.92
N VAL A 264 18.54 24.46 9.69
CA VAL A 264 19.16 23.13 9.69
C VAL A 264 18.16 22.10 9.17
N ALA A 265 18.49 21.51 8.02
CA ALA A 265 17.73 20.42 7.42
C ALA A 265 17.79 19.14 8.29
N VAL A 266 16.73 18.34 8.25
CA VAL A 266 16.62 17.12 9.08
C VAL A 266 17.48 16.00 8.51
N ARG A 267 18.31 15.41 9.37
CA ARG A 267 19.16 14.25 9.07
C ARG A 267 18.71 13.05 9.93
N LYS A 268 18.62 11.88 9.29
CA LYS A 268 18.38 10.56 9.91
C LYS A 268 19.41 10.35 11.03
N GLN A 269 18.96 9.92 12.21
CA GLN A 269 19.79 9.77 13.42
C GLN A 269 19.68 8.35 13.98
N PRO A 270 20.78 7.58 14.05
CA PRO A 270 20.77 6.27 14.68
C PRO A 270 20.28 6.36 16.14
N GLY A 271 19.42 5.41 16.54
CA GLY A 271 18.95 5.30 17.93
C GLY A 271 18.00 6.42 18.40
N ARG A 272 17.47 7.26 17.50
CA ARG A 272 16.43 8.25 17.82
C ARG A 272 15.30 8.22 16.81
N SER A 273 14.12 7.83 17.28
CA SER A 273 12.84 7.96 16.57
C SER A 273 12.25 9.36 16.77
N ALA A 274 11.77 9.98 15.70
CA ALA A 274 11.02 11.23 15.71
C ALA A 274 10.09 11.35 14.50
N PRO A 275 8.93 12.02 14.62
CA PRO A 275 7.98 12.22 13.53
C PRO A 275 8.61 12.80 12.26
N LEU A 276 8.22 12.29 11.10
CA LEU A 276 8.70 12.69 9.76
C LEU A 276 7.55 13.08 8.82
N LEU A 277 6.45 12.31 8.85
CA LEU A 277 5.18 12.65 8.21
C LEU A 277 4.01 12.33 9.16
N ALA A 278 2.87 12.97 8.94
CA ALA A 278 1.61 12.64 9.60
C ALA A 278 0.43 12.94 8.68
N ASP A 279 -0.77 12.45 9.00
CA ASP A 279 -2.00 12.92 8.35
C ASP A 279 -2.17 14.45 8.52
N LYS A 280 -2.65 15.13 7.47
CA LYS A 280 -2.78 16.60 7.44
C LYS A 280 -3.69 17.08 8.58
N PRO A 281 -3.25 18.04 9.41
CA PRO A 281 -4.09 18.60 10.47
C PRO A 281 -5.24 19.44 9.89
N ASP A 282 -6.36 19.50 10.61
CA ASP A 282 -7.38 20.53 10.37
C ASP A 282 -7.34 21.57 11.51
N ARG A 283 -7.19 22.86 11.15
CA ARG A 283 -7.06 23.94 12.13
C ARG A 283 -8.39 24.29 12.82
N GLY A 284 -9.54 23.97 12.22
CA GLY A 284 -10.85 24.16 12.84
C GLY A 284 -11.12 23.13 13.95
N ASN A 285 -10.69 21.89 13.73
CA ASN A 285 -10.82 20.75 14.64
C ASN A 285 -9.59 20.56 15.56
N GLY A 286 -8.97 21.67 16.02
CA GLY A 286 -7.87 21.62 16.99
C GLY A 286 -6.65 20.81 16.54
N TYR A 287 -6.29 20.91 15.25
CA TYR A 287 -5.21 20.16 14.58
C TYR A 287 -5.42 18.64 14.45
N ARG A 288 -6.56 18.08 14.86
CA ARG A 288 -6.91 16.67 14.64
C ARG A 288 -7.31 16.43 13.18
N SER A 289 -6.79 15.39 12.54
CA SER A 289 -6.97 15.20 11.09
C SER A 289 -8.38 14.77 10.67
N LEU A 290 -8.91 15.44 9.63
CA LEU A 290 -10.14 15.01 8.95
C LEU A 290 -9.94 13.75 8.10
N ASN A 291 -8.70 13.26 7.89
CA ASN A 291 -8.45 11.98 7.21
C ASN A 291 -9.11 10.79 7.90
N HIS A 292 -9.31 10.90 9.22
CA HIS A 292 -9.97 9.89 10.05
C HIS A 292 -11.14 10.49 10.83
N GLY A 293 -11.94 11.33 10.16
CA GLY A 293 -13.18 11.89 10.71
C GLY A 293 -12.99 12.85 11.89
N GLY A 294 -11.76 13.35 12.11
CA GLY A 294 -11.42 14.18 13.26
C GLY A 294 -11.05 13.41 14.53
N TYR A 295 -11.05 12.07 14.51
CA TYR A 295 -10.76 11.23 15.68
C TYR A 295 -9.26 11.06 15.98
N GLY A 296 -8.37 11.52 15.10
CA GLY A 296 -6.91 11.40 15.26
C GLY A 296 -6.17 11.37 13.93
N GLN A 297 -4.88 11.04 14.00
CA GLN A 297 -3.95 11.03 12.87
C GLN A 297 -2.94 9.89 13.00
N ASN A 298 -2.55 9.29 11.88
CA ASN A 298 -1.34 8.49 11.81
C ASN A 298 -0.12 9.41 11.80
N VAL A 299 0.93 8.98 12.49
CA VAL A 299 2.24 9.63 12.58
C VAL A 299 3.30 8.59 12.22
N LEU A 300 4.06 8.88 11.17
CA LEU A 300 5.21 8.11 10.69
C LEU A 300 6.48 8.74 11.26
N ASN A 301 7.33 7.92 11.89
CA ASN A 301 8.63 8.35 12.39
C ASN A 301 9.75 8.03 11.38
N ASP A 302 10.92 8.63 11.59
CA ASP A 302 12.14 8.42 10.79
C ASP A 302 12.80 7.02 10.93
N ASP A 303 12.21 6.13 11.74
CA ASP A 303 12.53 4.70 11.85
C ASP A 303 11.53 3.76 11.11
N LEU A 304 10.60 4.32 10.32
CA LEU A 304 9.49 3.63 9.64
C LEU A 304 8.36 3.09 10.54
N SER A 305 8.42 3.31 11.85
CA SER A 305 7.26 3.05 12.72
C SER A 305 6.11 4.00 12.37
N VAL A 306 4.90 3.46 12.33
CA VAL A 306 3.66 4.25 12.17
C VAL A 306 2.77 3.99 13.39
N SER A 307 2.34 5.06 14.04
CA SER A 307 1.49 5.05 15.22
C SER A 307 0.27 5.94 14.99
N TYR A 308 -0.88 5.59 15.58
CA TYR A 308 -2.10 6.41 15.48
C TYR A 308 -2.27 7.21 16.78
N TRP A 309 -2.25 8.54 16.69
CA TRP A 309 -2.40 9.44 17.83
C TRP A 309 -3.81 10.03 17.83
N LEU A 310 -4.47 10.01 18.98
CA LEU A 310 -5.79 10.62 19.17
C LEU A 310 -5.72 12.15 19.22
N ASP A 311 -4.55 12.68 19.63
CA ASP A 311 -4.30 14.09 19.87
C ASP A 311 -3.02 14.55 19.14
N PRO A 312 -2.89 15.85 18.82
CA PRO A 312 -1.71 16.40 18.15
C PRO A 312 -0.50 16.57 19.09
N TRP A 313 -0.63 16.21 20.37
CA TRP A 313 0.43 16.33 21.38
C TRP A 313 1.26 15.04 21.45
N ALA A 314 2.59 15.17 21.49
CA ALA A 314 3.51 14.04 21.57
C ALA A 314 3.41 13.36 22.95
N PRO A 315 2.98 12.07 23.05
CA PRO A 315 2.62 11.42 24.32
C PRO A 315 3.73 11.34 25.39
N TYR A 316 4.98 11.64 25.02
CA TYR A 316 6.17 11.51 25.86
C TYR A 316 7.06 12.77 25.88
N ARG A 317 6.60 13.91 25.32
CA ARG A 317 7.41 15.14 25.26
C ARG A 317 6.68 16.45 25.53
N ASP A 318 5.35 16.48 25.47
CA ASP A 318 4.56 17.73 25.57
C ASP A 318 4.86 18.76 24.44
N ASP A 319 5.56 18.33 23.38
CA ASP A 319 5.71 19.07 22.12
C ASP A 319 4.47 18.82 21.23
N HIS A 320 3.95 19.87 20.56
CA HIS A 320 2.80 19.78 19.66
C HIS A 320 3.23 19.49 18.22
N LEU A 321 2.76 18.39 17.63
CA LEU A 321 3.21 17.83 16.34
C LEU A 321 3.20 18.83 15.16
N PHE A 322 2.30 19.82 15.20
CA PHE A 322 2.10 20.80 14.13
C PHE A 322 2.41 22.26 14.53
N LEU A 323 2.97 22.51 15.72
CA LEU A 323 3.31 23.86 16.18
C LEU A 323 4.66 23.90 16.89
N ASN A 324 5.48 24.90 16.57
CA ASN A 324 6.74 25.15 17.27
C ASN A 324 6.51 25.70 18.69
N LYS A 325 7.59 25.91 19.45
CA LYS A 325 7.55 26.46 20.82
C LYS A 325 7.06 27.91 20.97
N ARG A 326 6.60 28.55 19.88
CA ARG A 326 5.89 29.84 19.88
C ARG A 326 4.41 29.72 19.47
N ASN A 327 3.90 28.49 19.32
CA ASN A 327 2.58 28.18 18.77
C ASN A 327 2.40 28.60 17.29
N GLU A 328 3.48 28.52 16.49
CA GLU A 328 3.47 28.81 15.05
C GLU A 328 3.62 27.50 14.25
N GLN A 329 2.85 27.31 13.17
CA GLN A 329 3.09 26.19 12.22
C GLN A 329 4.23 26.55 11.26
N ALA A 330 5.44 26.63 11.83
CA ALA A 330 6.69 27.00 11.19
C ALA A 330 7.82 26.07 11.66
N ALA A 331 9.07 26.34 11.27
CA ALA A 331 10.21 25.57 11.74
C ALA A 331 10.41 25.68 13.27
N GLY A 332 10.91 24.58 13.85
CA GLY A 332 11.19 24.50 15.29
C GLY A 332 12.41 25.30 15.74
N TYR A 333 12.47 25.61 17.02
CA TYR A 333 13.61 26.25 17.68
C TYR A 333 14.54 25.20 18.31
N GLY A 334 15.58 24.82 17.55
CA GLY A 334 16.51 23.76 17.92
C GLY A 334 16.03 22.34 17.63
N ARG A 335 16.96 21.38 17.70
CA ARG A 335 16.81 20.00 17.18
C ARG A 335 15.62 19.19 17.71
N ASN A 336 15.20 19.46 18.94
CA ASN A 336 14.15 18.69 19.62
C ASN A 336 12.75 19.25 19.37
N ASP A 337 12.63 20.50 18.88
CA ASP A 337 11.35 21.11 18.51
C ASP A 337 10.95 20.59 17.11
N VAL A 338 10.11 19.55 17.07
CA VAL A 338 9.76 18.78 15.86
C VAL A 338 8.37 19.16 15.38
N VAL A 339 8.31 19.85 14.24
CA VAL A 339 7.09 20.47 13.72
C VAL A 339 6.81 20.00 12.30
N LEU A 340 5.56 19.63 12.03
CA LEU A 340 5.07 19.23 10.71
C LEU A 340 4.18 20.34 10.10
N GLY A 341 4.54 20.78 8.90
CA GLY A 341 3.74 21.70 8.08
C GLY A 341 2.80 20.93 7.17
N ASP A 342 1.54 21.33 7.09
CA ASP A 342 0.70 20.96 5.94
C ASP A 342 1.20 21.65 4.67
N SER A 343 0.79 21.23 3.46
CA SER A 343 1.39 21.74 2.21
C SER A 343 1.37 23.25 2.01
N ALA A 344 0.48 23.99 2.68
CA ALA A 344 0.43 25.45 2.68
C ALA A 344 1.54 26.10 3.52
N ALA A 345 1.90 25.47 4.65
CA ALA A 345 2.80 26.03 5.63
C ALA A 345 4.24 26.16 5.11
N THR A 346 4.98 27.14 5.63
CA THR A 346 6.39 27.39 5.29
C THR A 346 7.27 27.27 6.54
N PRO A 347 8.60 27.07 6.42
CA PRO A 347 9.51 27.10 7.57
C PRO A 347 9.57 28.43 8.34
N GLY A 348 8.91 29.49 7.87
CA GLY A 348 9.03 30.84 8.40
C GLY A 348 10.36 31.50 8.05
N VAL A 349 10.60 32.66 8.68
CA VAL A 349 11.87 33.38 8.63
C VAL A 349 12.76 33.01 9.80
N ALA A 350 14.07 33.31 9.72
CA ALA A 350 14.97 33.17 10.84
C ALA A 350 14.48 34.02 12.03
N PRO A 351 14.48 33.52 13.27
CA PRO A 351 14.28 34.38 14.43
C PRO A 351 15.35 35.46 14.45
N ALA A 352 14.97 36.67 14.83
CA ALA A 352 15.95 37.68 15.23
C ALA A 352 16.85 37.09 16.31
N VAL A 353 18.17 37.25 16.17
CA VAL A 353 19.14 36.82 17.17
C VAL A 353 19.07 37.80 18.35
N VAL A 354 18.13 37.54 19.25
CA VAL A 354 18.14 38.10 20.60
C VAL A 354 19.41 37.55 21.24
N GLY A 355 20.37 38.44 21.53
CA GLY A 355 21.64 38.05 22.15
C GLY A 355 21.40 37.37 23.50
N ASP A 356 22.22 36.37 23.82
CA ASP A 356 22.00 35.48 24.95
C ASP A 356 21.91 36.26 26.28
N ALA A 357 20.73 36.19 26.91
CA ALA A 357 20.55 36.52 28.32
C ALA A 357 20.73 35.23 29.12
N TYR A 358 21.81 35.20 29.90
CA TYR A 358 22.34 34.07 30.70
C TYR A 358 21.29 33.28 31.50
#